data_AF-A0A529I3I2-F1
#
_entry.id   AF-A0A529I3I2-F1
#
_cell.length_a   1.000
_cell.length_b   1.000
_cell.length_c   1.000
_cell.angle_alpha   90.00
_cell.angle_beta   90.00
_cell.angle_gamma   90.00
#
_symmetry.space_group_name_H-M   'P 1'
#
loop_
_entity.id
_entity.type
_entity.pdbx_description
1 polymer ?
#
loop_
_entity_poly.entity_id
_entity_poly.type
_entity_poly.pdbx_seq_one_letter_code
_entity_poly.pdbx_strand_id
1 'polypeptide(L)'
;MPTIGLISDGLVDFAAGSSVTKTLSGVVGADEPATYSITSSPATVTILDGTSSQVTLLRDLTNSNTVATYFKDVDSSGTHNAGDIDFFKLTLSGGNYTFDVLENPPPAEVNFSFAGAPSGSNLFMTFGNPASTQIVVIGKDPLDQSAGGNITTKDVLNISQAGSTTSFGVNGNQINPGEGAFITYVTGANTNFLVPNLDQNEADVEANIAFTNVFNTSSASFTVNQTNPGVGPVSVKISALNTAAEPGVNFVNGLTGDTAVTITSVSVVDNIVKTGNTQFLPTVTDNGDGTWTIKGLSTGDKVQWTTSGTHDRVLIENVSNADGVSGNDNNTFDIGGFSLSSPNAASAVVGTAVHFEDDGPLNNAATVNVNVDEDELTGLSTGITDNDATTTVAAFTGAQIAGLVNAGADQPVTVSLNPLIDNVDTGLDSKGSSILFDFVDATHVNGVADGRTVFTLVQTAGADTKLGTADDAFTFTLLDQIDHTPLATGGGDAETIALSLAS
;
A
#
# COMPACT_ATOMS: atom_id res chain seq x y z
N MET A 1 -8.58 -7.02 26.72
CA MET A 1 -8.77 -6.09 25.60
C MET A 1 -9.39 -6.86 24.45
N PRO A 2 -10.52 -6.40 23.89
CA PRO A 2 -11.02 -6.96 22.63
C PRO A 2 -9.86 -6.91 21.64
N THR A 3 -9.49 -8.09 21.17
CA THR A 3 -8.23 -8.30 20.47
C THR A 3 -8.57 -8.41 19.00
N ILE A 4 -8.12 -7.45 18.22
CA ILE A 4 -8.13 -7.56 16.76
C ILE A 4 -7.22 -8.75 16.41
N GLY A 5 -7.79 -9.72 15.67
CA GLY A 5 -7.07 -10.91 15.23
C GLY A 5 -5.90 -10.56 14.31
N LEU A 6 -5.14 -11.58 13.88
CA LEU A 6 -4.06 -11.38 12.92
C LEU A 6 -4.58 -10.72 11.64
N ILE A 7 -4.09 -9.52 11.36
CA ILE A 7 -4.43 -8.76 10.16
C ILE A 7 -3.73 -9.43 8.98
N SER A 8 -4.50 -9.89 8.00
CA SER A 8 -3.97 -10.44 6.76
C SER A 8 -3.20 -9.35 6.01
N ASP A 9 -1.92 -9.62 5.70
CA ASP A 9 -1.08 -8.74 4.89
C ASP A 9 -1.85 -8.25 3.64
N GLY A 10 -2.08 -6.95 3.58
CA GLY A 10 -2.55 -6.28 2.38
C GLY A 10 -1.34 -5.99 1.50
N LEU A 11 -1.00 -6.90 0.60
CA LEU A 11 -0.08 -6.58 -0.49
C LEU A 11 -0.83 -5.71 -1.49
N VAL A 12 -0.35 -4.49 -1.72
CA VAL A 12 -0.89 -3.59 -2.75
C VAL A 12 0.21 -3.30 -3.74
N ASP A 13 -0.06 -3.55 -5.02
CA ASP A 13 0.78 -3.09 -6.10
C ASP A 13 0.70 -1.56 -6.14
N PHE A 14 1.85 -0.87 -6.18
CA PHE A 14 1.91 0.59 -6.24
C PHE A 14 1.49 1.12 -7.63
N ALA A 15 0.23 0.88 -8.01
CA ALA A 15 -0.44 1.42 -9.17
C ALA A 15 -1.52 2.42 -8.72
N ALA A 16 -1.50 3.65 -9.22
CA ALA A 16 -2.45 4.72 -8.89
C ALA A 16 -3.88 4.26 -9.15
N GLY A 17 -4.76 4.49 -8.18
CA GLY A 17 -6.13 4.00 -8.17
C GLY A 17 -6.29 2.55 -7.69
N SER A 18 -5.21 1.84 -7.37
CA SER A 18 -5.28 0.53 -6.72
C SER A 18 -5.63 0.68 -5.25
N SER A 19 -6.43 -0.24 -4.74
CA SER A 19 -6.74 -0.32 -3.32
C SER A 19 -6.85 -1.75 -2.84
N VAL A 20 -6.64 -1.93 -1.53
CA VAL A 20 -6.99 -3.18 -0.84
C VAL A 20 -7.82 -2.84 0.39
N THR A 21 -8.91 -3.56 0.56
CA THR A 21 -9.74 -3.50 1.77
C THR A 21 -9.61 -4.80 2.52
N LYS A 22 -9.42 -4.70 3.84
CA LYS A 22 -9.32 -5.86 4.74
C LYS A 22 -10.18 -5.63 5.97
N THR A 23 -10.85 -6.69 6.40
CA THR A 23 -11.64 -6.73 7.63
C THR A 23 -10.71 -6.80 8.84
N LEU A 24 -10.92 -5.92 9.82
CA LEU A 24 -10.20 -5.93 11.09
C LEU A 24 -10.64 -7.10 11.98
N SER A 25 -11.75 -7.78 11.67
CA SER A 25 -12.27 -8.94 12.43
C SER A 25 -12.43 -8.66 13.93
N GLY A 26 -12.65 -7.40 14.32
CA GLY A 26 -12.97 -7.01 15.69
C GLY A 26 -14.33 -7.54 16.12
N VAL A 27 -14.50 -7.81 17.41
CA VAL A 27 -15.76 -8.30 17.96
C VAL A 27 -16.56 -7.06 18.35
N VAL A 28 -17.53 -6.67 17.52
CA VAL A 28 -18.42 -5.52 17.80
C VAL A 28 -18.95 -5.63 19.23
N GLY A 29 -18.59 -4.65 20.07
CA GLY A 29 -19.12 -4.50 21.42
C GLY A 29 -20.59 -4.09 21.41
N ALA A 30 -21.16 -3.89 22.60
CA ALA A 30 -22.59 -3.57 22.74
C ALA A 30 -22.96 -2.11 22.40
N ASP A 31 -21.99 -1.25 22.08
CA ASP A 31 -22.17 0.13 21.64
C ASP A 31 -22.14 0.22 20.10
N GLU A 32 -23.30 0.55 19.53
CA GLU A 32 -23.40 0.75 18.09
C GLU A 32 -23.11 2.21 17.70
N PRO A 33 -22.22 2.47 16.72
CA PRO A 33 -21.36 1.52 15.99
C PRO A 33 -19.93 1.44 16.56
N ALA A 34 -19.30 0.25 16.50
CA ALA A 34 -17.89 0.06 16.85
C ALA A 34 -16.98 1.10 16.18
N THR A 35 -16.21 1.86 16.98
CA THR A 35 -15.31 2.90 16.44
C THR A 35 -13.86 2.42 16.47
N TYR A 36 -13.24 2.40 15.28
CA TYR A 36 -11.85 1.95 15.12
C TYR A 36 -10.94 3.16 14.98
N SER A 37 -9.80 3.12 15.65
CA SER A 37 -8.77 4.16 15.54
C SER A 37 -7.39 3.56 15.22
N ILE A 38 -6.58 4.33 14.49
CA ILE A 38 -5.17 4.07 14.21
C ILE A 38 -4.39 4.49 15.46
N THR A 39 -3.93 3.54 16.26
CA THR A 39 -3.15 3.83 17.47
C THR A 39 -1.66 4.02 17.18
N SER A 40 -1.16 3.43 16.09
CA SER A 40 0.15 3.72 15.55
C SER A 40 0.24 3.42 14.06
N SER A 41 1.09 4.16 13.36
CA SER A 41 1.53 3.88 11.98
C SER A 41 2.90 4.57 11.76
N PRO A 42 3.67 4.21 10.73
CA PRO A 42 4.94 4.89 10.43
C PRO A 42 4.76 6.40 10.24
N ALA A 43 5.60 7.22 10.87
CA ALA A 43 5.55 8.67 10.71
C ALA A 43 6.05 9.13 9.33
N THR A 44 6.85 8.29 8.67
CA THR A 44 7.36 8.51 7.32
C THR A 44 7.40 7.21 6.53
N VAL A 45 7.38 7.32 5.20
CA VAL A 45 7.60 6.24 4.24
C VAL A 45 8.59 6.74 3.20
N THR A 46 9.57 5.94 2.78
CA THR A 46 10.48 6.32 1.69
C THR A 46 10.03 5.68 0.39
N ILE A 47 9.99 6.48 -0.68
CA ILE A 47 9.80 6.03 -2.06
C ILE A 47 10.98 6.50 -2.91
N LEU A 48 11.04 6.10 -4.17
CA LEU A 48 12.01 6.66 -5.12
C LEU A 48 11.45 7.95 -5.72
N ASP A 49 12.33 8.89 -6.04
CA ASP A 49 11.94 10.22 -6.54
C ASP A 49 11.79 10.30 -8.07
N GLY A 50 11.98 9.19 -8.77
CA GLY A 50 12.02 9.11 -10.23
C GLY A 50 13.44 8.93 -10.77
N THR A 51 14.44 9.03 -9.89
CA THR A 51 15.84 8.71 -10.16
C THR A 51 16.26 7.47 -9.37
N SER A 52 17.56 7.23 -9.23
CA SER A 52 18.09 6.25 -8.27
C SER A 52 18.08 6.76 -6.81
N SER A 53 17.56 7.96 -6.54
CA SER A 53 17.49 8.57 -5.22
C SER A 53 16.14 8.33 -4.53
N GLN A 54 16.13 8.44 -3.20
CA GLN A 54 14.92 8.27 -2.38
C GLN A 54 14.34 9.64 -1.98
N VAL A 55 13.01 9.70 -1.87
CA VAL A 55 12.27 10.79 -1.25
C VAL A 55 11.48 10.25 -0.06
N THR A 56 11.43 11.05 1.01
CA THR A 56 10.66 10.75 2.21
C THR A 56 9.28 11.37 2.10
N LEU A 57 8.26 10.53 2.24
CA LEU A 57 6.88 10.94 2.44
C LEU A 57 6.64 11.12 3.94
N LEU A 58 5.94 12.19 4.30
CA LEU A 58 5.50 12.48 5.66
C LEU A 58 4.09 11.93 5.86
N ARG A 59 3.75 11.57 7.10
CA ARG A 59 2.38 11.16 7.46
C ARG A 59 1.61 12.35 8.04
N ASP A 60 0.42 12.57 7.52
CA ASP A 60 -0.66 13.32 8.15
C ASP A 60 -1.70 12.36 8.75
N LEU A 61 -2.16 12.61 9.97
CA LEU A 61 -3.15 11.80 10.68
C LEU A 61 -4.30 12.69 11.12
N THR A 62 -5.53 12.33 10.76
CA THR A 62 -6.70 13.11 11.15
C THR A 62 -6.89 13.11 12.67
N ASN A 63 -7.54 14.15 13.21
CA ASN A 63 -7.81 14.26 14.65
C ASN A 63 -8.62 13.09 15.22
N SER A 64 -9.41 12.40 14.39
CA SER A 64 -10.15 11.20 14.77
C SER A 64 -9.33 9.92 14.68
N ASN A 65 -8.05 9.99 14.28
CA ASN A 65 -7.17 8.86 14.05
C ASN A 65 -7.77 7.80 13.12
N THR A 66 -8.62 8.18 12.17
CA THR A 66 -9.28 7.23 11.25
C THR A 66 -8.69 7.25 9.85
N VAL A 67 -7.92 8.30 9.52
CA VAL A 67 -7.31 8.46 8.20
C VAL A 67 -5.85 8.87 8.36
N ALA A 68 -4.95 8.09 7.77
CA ALA A 68 -3.54 8.44 7.64
C ALA A 68 -3.20 8.65 6.15
N THR A 69 -2.69 9.83 5.81
CA THR A 69 -2.26 10.18 4.45
C THR A 69 -0.74 10.31 4.43
N TYR A 70 -0.08 9.64 3.49
CA TYR A 70 1.36 9.78 3.24
C TYR A 70 1.57 10.67 2.03
N PHE A 71 2.16 11.82 2.24
CA PHE A 71 2.31 12.87 1.24
C PHE A 71 3.78 13.26 1.05
N LYS A 72 4.10 13.72 -0.15
CA LYS A 72 5.37 14.39 -0.44
C LYS A 72 5.20 15.87 -0.07
N ASP A 73 6.00 16.32 0.88
CA ASP A 73 6.12 17.72 1.27
C ASP A 73 6.86 18.51 0.19
N VAL A 74 6.11 19.18 -0.69
CA VAL A 74 6.66 19.84 -1.88
C VAL A 74 7.31 21.17 -1.51
N ASP A 75 6.75 21.87 -0.52
CA ASP A 75 7.19 23.18 -0.08
C ASP A 75 8.15 23.14 1.12
N SER A 76 8.44 21.94 1.65
CA SER A 76 9.28 21.71 2.82
C SER A 76 8.75 22.37 4.10
N SER A 77 7.43 22.54 4.20
CA SER A 77 6.77 23.13 5.37
C SER A 77 6.70 22.17 6.57
N GLY A 78 6.82 20.87 6.33
CA GLY A 78 6.58 19.80 7.29
C GLY A 78 5.10 19.58 7.62
N THR A 79 4.19 20.27 6.92
CA THR A 79 2.74 20.22 7.18
C THR A 79 1.97 19.93 5.90
N HIS A 80 1.04 18.98 5.98
CA HIS A 80 0.19 18.62 4.85
C HIS A 80 -0.72 19.78 4.44
N ASN A 81 -0.56 20.26 3.21
CA ASN A 81 -1.32 21.36 2.66
C ASN A 81 -1.65 21.16 1.16
N ALA A 82 -2.41 22.08 0.57
CA ALA A 82 -2.91 21.92 -0.80
C ALA A 82 -1.81 21.92 -1.89
N GLY A 83 -0.58 22.31 -1.57
CA GLY A 83 0.57 22.26 -2.49
C GLY A 83 1.29 20.90 -2.52
N ASP A 84 0.93 19.99 -1.60
CA ASP A 84 1.57 18.69 -1.47
C ASP A 84 0.95 17.64 -2.39
N ILE A 85 1.62 16.49 -2.49
CA ILE A 85 1.20 15.38 -3.33
C ILE A 85 0.95 14.15 -2.46
N ASP A 86 -0.29 13.68 -2.45
CA ASP A 86 -0.68 12.48 -1.72
C ASP A 86 -0.33 11.21 -2.49
N PHE A 87 0.42 10.30 -1.86
CA PHE A 87 0.82 9.03 -2.48
C PHE A 87 0.01 7.86 -1.97
N PHE A 88 -0.17 7.78 -0.66
CA PHE A 88 -0.88 6.65 -0.03
C PHE A 88 -1.87 7.16 0.99
N LYS A 89 -2.99 6.45 1.12
CA LYS A 89 -3.99 6.76 2.12
C LYS A 89 -4.51 5.50 2.78
N LEU A 90 -4.55 5.51 4.10
CA LEU A 90 -5.20 4.47 4.90
C LEU A 90 -6.47 5.06 5.49
N THR A 91 -7.61 4.40 5.28
CA THR A 91 -8.93 4.82 5.80
C THR A 91 -9.56 3.72 6.63
N LEU A 92 -10.00 4.04 7.84
CA LEU A 92 -10.83 3.18 8.68
C LEU A 92 -12.31 3.44 8.45
N SER A 93 -13.09 2.39 8.17
CA SER A 93 -14.55 2.49 8.03
C SER A 93 -15.24 1.14 8.23
N GLY A 94 -16.24 1.10 9.12
CA GLY A 94 -17.14 -0.05 9.28
C GLY A 94 -16.43 -1.37 9.57
N GLY A 95 -15.45 -1.38 10.48
CA GLY A 95 -14.68 -2.60 10.81
C GLY A 95 -13.67 -3.03 9.75
N ASN A 96 -13.42 -2.18 8.75
CA ASN A 96 -12.42 -2.41 7.72
C ASN A 96 -11.38 -1.30 7.74
N TYR A 97 -10.18 -1.65 7.26
CA TYR A 97 -9.27 -0.65 6.72
C TYR A 97 -9.18 -0.79 5.21
N THR A 98 -9.05 0.34 4.53
CA THR A 98 -8.75 0.41 3.10
C THR A 98 -7.43 1.15 2.92
N PHE A 99 -6.49 0.56 2.20
CA PHE A 99 -5.27 1.23 1.76
C PHE A 99 -5.41 1.56 0.27
N ASP A 100 -5.31 2.84 -0.05
CA ASP A 100 -5.40 3.39 -1.40
C ASP A 100 -4.02 3.90 -1.85
N VAL A 101 -3.66 3.57 -3.08
CA VAL A 101 -2.53 4.19 -3.80
C VAL A 101 -3.09 5.34 -4.63
N LEU A 102 -2.83 6.56 -4.20
CA LEU A 102 -3.36 7.77 -4.81
C LEU A 102 -2.49 8.22 -5.99
N GLU A 103 -1.17 8.06 -5.87
CA GLU A 103 -0.21 8.35 -6.92
C GLU A 103 0.79 7.20 -7.09
N ASN A 104 1.23 7.01 -8.33
CA ASN A 104 2.28 6.07 -8.63
C ASN A 104 3.61 6.60 -8.06
N PRO A 105 4.30 5.88 -7.16
CA PRO A 105 5.68 6.21 -6.86
C PRO A 105 6.46 6.21 -8.19
N PRO A 106 7.21 7.28 -8.49
CA PRO A 106 7.95 7.36 -9.74
C PRO A 106 8.86 6.12 -9.93
N PRO A 107 8.99 5.61 -11.16
CA PRO A 107 9.90 4.50 -11.44
C PRO A 107 11.35 4.90 -11.19
N ALA A 108 12.20 3.95 -10.79
CA ALA A 108 13.62 4.19 -10.66
C ALA A 108 14.23 4.36 -12.05
N GLU A 109 14.73 5.55 -12.41
CA GLU A 109 15.38 5.78 -13.70
C GLU A 109 16.91 5.79 -13.59
N VAL A 110 17.56 4.99 -14.43
CA VAL A 110 19.01 5.01 -14.68
C VAL A 110 19.22 5.70 -16.03
N ASN A 111 19.78 6.91 -16.00
CA ASN A 111 20.03 7.72 -17.19
C ASN A 111 21.47 7.53 -17.69
N PHE A 112 21.64 7.34 -19.01
CA PHE A 112 22.94 7.20 -19.65
C PHE A 112 23.31 8.49 -20.39
N SER A 113 24.32 9.19 -19.86
CA SER A 113 24.87 10.37 -20.52
C SER A 113 25.84 9.97 -21.62
N PHE A 114 25.72 10.62 -22.79
CA PHE A 114 26.66 10.43 -23.90
C PHE A 114 27.84 11.41 -23.87
N ALA A 115 27.88 12.31 -22.88
CA ALA A 115 28.92 13.31 -22.77
C ALA A 115 30.31 12.69 -22.62
N GLY A 116 31.29 13.24 -23.34
CA GLY A 116 32.67 12.78 -23.30
C GLY A 116 33.00 11.61 -24.22
N ALA A 117 32.04 11.11 -25.02
CA ALA A 117 32.34 10.12 -26.03
C ALA A 117 33.24 10.68 -27.15
N PRO A 118 34.19 9.88 -27.67
CA PRO A 118 35.06 10.30 -28.74
C PRO A 118 34.25 10.58 -30.01
N SER A 119 34.58 11.66 -30.71
CA SER A 119 33.92 12.03 -31.97
C SER A 119 34.44 11.17 -33.13
N GLY A 120 33.69 11.14 -34.24
CA GLY A 120 34.06 10.37 -35.43
C GLY A 120 33.25 9.08 -35.59
N SER A 121 33.70 8.22 -36.50
CA SER A 121 33.10 6.89 -36.73
C SER A 121 33.76 5.89 -35.79
N ASN A 122 32.93 5.08 -35.13
CA ASN A 122 33.32 4.10 -34.12
C ASN A 122 32.50 2.82 -34.34
N LEU A 123 33.06 1.65 -34.05
CA LEU A 123 32.30 0.39 -34.13
C LEU A 123 31.24 0.35 -33.02
N PHE A 124 31.64 0.63 -31.79
CA PHE A 124 30.76 0.60 -30.62
C PHE A 124 31.02 1.78 -29.68
N MET A 125 30.11 1.95 -28.73
CA MET A 125 30.31 2.83 -27.58
C MET A 125 29.79 2.16 -26.31
N THR A 126 30.51 2.31 -25.20
CA THR A 126 30.03 1.89 -23.88
C THR A 126 29.82 3.11 -22.99
N PHE A 127 28.62 3.27 -22.44
CA PHE A 127 28.24 4.36 -21.54
C PHE A 127 27.75 3.83 -20.20
N GLY A 128 27.85 4.64 -19.14
CA GLY A 128 27.21 4.37 -17.85
C GLY A 128 28.15 4.47 -16.66
N ASN A 129 27.74 3.90 -15.53
CA ASN A 129 28.49 3.95 -14.27
C ASN A 129 29.06 2.56 -13.96
N PRO A 130 30.38 2.38 -13.82
CA PRO A 130 30.98 1.06 -13.59
C PRO A 130 30.56 0.40 -12.27
N ALA A 131 30.03 1.17 -11.31
CA ALA A 131 29.52 0.66 -10.04
C ALA A 131 28.05 0.16 -10.13
N SER A 132 27.36 0.38 -11.25
CA SER A 132 25.99 -0.09 -11.46
C SER A 132 25.81 -0.70 -12.86
N THR A 133 25.11 -0.01 -13.74
CA THR A 133 24.67 -0.48 -15.05
C THR A 133 25.32 0.35 -16.15
N GLN A 134 25.59 -0.30 -17.28
CA GLN A 134 26.16 0.30 -18.47
C GLN A 134 25.31 -0.09 -19.70
N ILE A 135 25.53 0.59 -20.81
CA ILE A 135 24.99 0.21 -22.12
C ILE A 135 26.10 0.12 -23.15
N VAL A 136 26.02 -0.89 -24.02
CA VAL A 136 26.83 -1.01 -25.24
C VAL A 136 25.92 -0.65 -26.41
N VAL A 137 26.32 0.35 -27.20
CA VAL A 137 25.62 0.78 -28.40
C VAL A 137 26.43 0.34 -29.61
N ILE A 138 25.75 -0.18 -30.64
CA ILE A 138 26.34 -0.57 -31.93
C ILE A 138 25.33 -0.36 -33.06
N GLY A 139 25.80 -0.19 -34.31
CA GLY A 139 24.92 -0.16 -35.48
C GLY A 139 24.14 -1.48 -35.67
N LYS A 140 23.08 -1.46 -36.48
CA LYS A 140 22.21 -2.62 -36.74
C LYS A 140 22.90 -3.70 -37.58
N ASP A 141 23.70 -3.31 -38.57
CA ASP A 141 24.50 -4.20 -39.42
C ASP A 141 25.99 -3.79 -39.33
N PRO A 142 26.64 -3.99 -38.16
CA PRO A 142 28.01 -3.54 -37.95
C PRO A 142 29.00 -4.42 -38.72
N LEU A 143 30.22 -3.93 -38.88
CA LEU A 143 31.32 -4.75 -39.38
C LEU A 143 31.64 -5.87 -38.37
N ASP A 144 32.17 -6.99 -38.89
CA ASP A 144 32.80 -8.03 -38.07
C ASP A 144 34.33 -7.94 -38.24
N GLN A 145 35.00 -7.36 -37.24
CA GLN A 145 36.44 -7.11 -37.26
C GLN A 145 37.20 -8.44 -37.17
N SER A 146 36.71 -9.37 -36.35
CA SER A 146 37.30 -10.69 -36.18
C SER A 146 37.25 -11.53 -37.46
N ALA A 147 36.28 -11.28 -38.34
CA ALA A 147 36.19 -11.85 -39.69
C ALA A 147 36.89 -11.01 -40.79
N GLY A 148 37.60 -9.93 -40.44
CA GLY A 148 38.37 -9.11 -41.36
C GLY A 148 37.64 -7.89 -41.94
N GLY A 149 36.51 -7.50 -41.36
CA GLY A 149 35.79 -6.26 -41.66
C GLY A 149 36.58 -5.00 -41.27
N ASN A 150 36.17 -3.85 -41.83
CA ASN A 150 36.82 -2.55 -41.60
C ASN A 150 35.77 -1.45 -41.37
N ILE A 151 36.11 -0.41 -40.59
CA ILE A 151 35.25 0.71 -40.15
C ILE A 151 34.63 1.53 -41.30
N THR A 152 34.95 1.20 -42.54
CA THR A 152 34.42 1.84 -43.76
C THR A 152 33.44 0.97 -44.55
N THR A 153 33.12 -0.25 -44.07
CA THR A 153 32.44 -1.27 -44.89
C THR A 153 31.01 -1.60 -44.48
N LYS A 154 30.59 -1.20 -43.27
CA LYS A 154 29.33 -1.56 -42.61
C LYS A 154 28.91 -0.47 -41.62
N ASP A 155 27.84 -0.69 -40.87
CA ASP A 155 27.33 0.30 -39.94
C ASP A 155 28.38 0.71 -38.91
N VAL A 156 28.51 2.02 -38.73
CA VAL A 156 29.34 2.63 -37.69
C VAL A 156 28.52 3.64 -36.89
N LEU A 157 28.84 3.76 -35.61
CA LEU A 157 28.30 4.81 -34.78
C LEU A 157 29.07 6.11 -34.97
N ASN A 158 28.32 7.19 -35.12
CA ASN A 158 28.88 8.53 -35.22
C ASN A 158 28.39 9.39 -34.06
N ILE A 159 29.34 9.87 -33.26
CA ILE A 159 29.04 10.75 -32.12
C ILE A 159 29.07 12.20 -32.56
N SER A 160 27.92 12.86 -32.40
CA SER A 160 27.77 14.29 -32.61
C SER A 160 27.90 15.02 -31.28
N GLN A 161 28.81 15.99 -31.23
CA GLN A 161 28.92 16.96 -30.14
C GLN A 161 28.33 18.33 -30.50
N ALA A 162 27.65 18.42 -31.65
CA ALA A 162 27.06 19.66 -32.14
C ALA A 162 25.72 19.94 -31.44
N GLY A 163 25.45 21.21 -31.11
CA GLY A 163 24.12 21.63 -30.63
C GLY A 163 23.81 21.29 -29.17
N SER A 164 24.62 21.77 -28.22
CA SER A 164 24.40 21.76 -26.76
C SER A 164 24.25 20.39 -26.04
N THR A 165 24.01 19.29 -26.75
CA THR A 165 23.84 17.93 -26.21
C THR A 165 24.64 16.94 -27.07
N THR A 166 25.21 15.90 -26.45
CA THR A 166 25.90 14.83 -27.17
C THR A 166 24.90 13.78 -27.62
N SER A 167 24.94 13.40 -28.89
CA SER A 167 24.04 12.42 -29.51
C SER A 167 24.82 11.42 -30.36
N PHE A 168 24.15 10.34 -30.75
CA PHE A 168 24.68 9.41 -31.74
C PHE A 168 23.73 9.24 -32.92
N GLY A 169 24.33 9.03 -34.09
CA GLY A 169 23.71 8.53 -35.31
C GLY A 169 24.43 7.27 -35.82
N VAL A 170 24.01 6.80 -36.98
CA VAL A 170 24.58 5.63 -37.66
C VAL A 170 25.01 6.07 -39.06
N ASN A 171 26.22 5.70 -39.50
CA ASN A 171 26.82 6.08 -40.80
C ASN A 171 26.87 7.60 -41.07
N GLY A 172 26.77 8.39 -40.02
CA GLY A 172 26.64 9.84 -40.05
C GLY A 172 26.06 10.33 -38.72
N ASN A 173 26.02 11.65 -38.52
CA ASN A 173 25.58 12.23 -37.25
C ASN A 173 24.10 11.99 -36.92
N GLN A 174 23.33 11.39 -37.83
CA GLN A 174 21.92 11.02 -37.67
C GLN A 174 21.68 9.64 -38.30
N ILE A 175 20.67 8.95 -37.83
CA ILE A 175 20.17 7.65 -38.33
C ILE A 175 19.27 7.91 -39.55
N ASN A 176 19.69 7.43 -40.72
CA ASN A 176 18.94 7.52 -41.97
C ASN A 176 17.85 6.44 -42.05
N PRO A 177 16.81 6.65 -42.88
CA PRO A 177 15.80 5.62 -43.13
C PRO A 177 16.42 4.29 -43.59
N GLY A 178 16.05 3.19 -42.93
CA GLY A 178 16.62 1.86 -43.13
C GLY A 178 17.75 1.49 -42.16
N GLU A 179 18.34 2.47 -41.48
CA GLU A 179 19.39 2.28 -40.48
C GLU A 179 18.80 2.11 -39.07
N GLY A 180 19.62 1.62 -38.14
CA GLY A 180 19.25 1.48 -36.75
C GLY A 180 20.44 1.16 -35.86
N ALA A 181 20.20 1.09 -34.56
CA ALA A 181 21.21 0.76 -33.58
C ALA A 181 20.66 -0.22 -32.54
N PHE A 182 21.51 -1.16 -32.13
CA PHE A 182 21.29 -1.98 -30.94
C PHE A 182 21.84 -1.26 -29.71
N ILE A 183 21.08 -1.31 -28.63
CA ILE A 183 21.51 -0.87 -27.30
C ILE A 183 21.35 -2.06 -26.37
N THR A 184 22.46 -2.60 -25.89
CA THR A 184 22.51 -3.75 -24.97
C THR A 184 22.86 -3.28 -23.58
N TYR A 185 22.13 -3.73 -22.57
CA TYR A 185 22.30 -3.33 -21.18
C TYR A 185 23.23 -4.33 -20.51
N VAL A 186 24.28 -3.84 -19.86
CA VAL A 186 25.35 -4.70 -19.33
C VAL A 186 25.78 -4.27 -17.93
N THR A 187 26.52 -5.16 -17.27
CA THR A 187 27.18 -4.93 -15.98
C THR A 187 28.63 -5.37 -16.03
N GLY A 188 29.46 -4.74 -15.19
CA GLY A 188 30.88 -5.07 -15.08
C GLY A 188 31.66 -4.73 -16.36
N ALA A 189 31.31 -3.62 -17.02
CA ALA A 189 32.10 -3.11 -18.14
C ALA A 189 33.53 -2.75 -17.69
N ASN A 190 34.52 -3.03 -18.53
CA ASN A 190 35.90 -2.61 -18.28
C ASN A 190 35.98 -1.08 -18.32
N THR A 191 36.46 -0.48 -17.23
CA THR A 191 36.51 0.99 -17.07
C THR A 191 37.41 1.69 -18.09
N ASN A 192 38.36 0.99 -18.70
CA ASN A 192 39.18 1.56 -19.78
C ASN A 192 38.37 1.74 -21.06
N PHE A 193 37.41 0.85 -21.33
CA PHE A 193 36.58 0.85 -22.53
C PHE A 193 35.17 1.40 -22.26
N LEU A 194 35.08 2.30 -21.28
CA LEU A 194 33.87 3.00 -20.87
C LEU A 194 34.07 4.50 -21.08
N VAL A 195 33.11 5.18 -21.69
CA VAL A 195 33.14 6.64 -21.83
C VAL A 195 33.22 7.30 -20.45
N PRO A 196 34.13 8.29 -20.22
CA PRO A 196 34.94 9.00 -21.22
C PRO A 196 36.37 8.45 -21.42
N ASN A 197 36.72 7.30 -20.86
CA ASN A 197 38.06 6.71 -20.99
C ASN A 197 38.26 5.99 -22.34
N LEU A 198 37.18 5.51 -22.96
CA LEU A 198 37.20 4.89 -24.27
C LEU A 198 37.60 5.89 -25.35
N ASP A 199 38.67 5.61 -26.09
CA ASP A 199 39.05 6.38 -27.27
C ASP A 199 38.53 5.78 -28.59
N GLN A 200 38.66 6.53 -29.69
CA GLN A 200 38.15 6.11 -31.00
C GLN A 200 38.84 4.84 -31.53
N ASN A 201 40.16 4.70 -31.36
CA ASN A 201 40.88 3.53 -31.86
C ASN A 201 40.52 2.28 -31.06
N GLU A 202 40.27 2.44 -29.76
CA GLU A 202 39.78 1.38 -28.90
C GLU A 202 38.33 1.00 -29.22
N ALA A 203 37.50 1.98 -29.57
CA ALA A 203 36.11 1.81 -29.96
C ALA A 203 35.91 1.12 -31.31
N ASP A 204 36.99 0.96 -32.09
CA ASP A 204 37.00 0.23 -33.36
C ASP A 204 37.33 -1.26 -33.19
N VAL A 205 37.66 -1.72 -31.97
CA VAL A 205 38.15 -3.07 -31.70
C VAL A 205 37.10 -3.91 -30.96
N GLU A 206 36.60 -4.97 -31.57
CA GLU A 206 35.56 -5.83 -30.97
C GLU A 206 35.95 -6.41 -29.62
N ALA A 207 37.22 -6.80 -29.47
CA ALA A 207 37.73 -7.35 -28.20
C ALA A 207 37.62 -6.37 -27.03
N ASN A 208 37.44 -5.07 -27.29
CA ASN A 208 37.25 -4.03 -26.28
C ASN A 208 35.79 -3.86 -25.85
N ILE A 209 34.84 -4.59 -26.44
CA ILE A 209 33.46 -4.73 -25.94
C ILE A 209 33.49 -5.63 -24.70
N ALA A 210 34.10 -5.16 -23.62
CA ALA A 210 34.40 -5.97 -22.44
C ALA A 210 33.41 -5.67 -21.31
N PHE A 211 32.54 -6.63 -21.02
CA PHE A 211 31.61 -6.62 -19.90
C PHE A 211 31.47 -8.03 -19.29
N THR A 212 30.85 -8.13 -18.12
CA THR A 212 30.74 -9.41 -17.38
C THR A 212 29.41 -10.10 -17.61
N ASN A 213 28.29 -9.37 -17.57
CA ASN A 213 26.95 -9.93 -17.73
C ASN A 213 25.99 -8.92 -18.37
N VAL A 214 24.86 -9.40 -18.89
CA VAL A 214 23.74 -8.55 -19.32
C VAL A 214 22.93 -8.05 -18.11
N PHE A 215 22.24 -6.93 -18.28
CA PHE A 215 21.32 -6.35 -17.30
C PHE A 215 19.89 -6.44 -17.82
N ASN A 216 18.99 -6.98 -17.00
CA ASN A 216 17.60 -7.20 -17.37
C ASN A 216 16.69 -6.10 -16.79
N THR A 217 15.83 -5.51 -17.61
CA THR A 217 14.77 -4.58 -17.17
C THR A 217 13.47 -4.85 -17.92
N SER A 218 12.33 -4.40 -17.39
CA SER A 218 11.05 -4.47 -18.10
C SER A 218 10.73 -3.20 -18.88
N SER A 219 11.45 -2.09 -18.65
CA SER A 219 11.15 -0.79 -19.26
C SER A 219 12.41 0.02 -19.60
N ALA A 220 12.33 0.79 -20.68
CA ALA A 220 13.39 1.66 -21.15
C ALA A 220 12.83 2.85 -21.97
N SER A 221 13.69 3.82 -22.28
CA SER A 221 13.32 4.99 -23.08
C SER A 221 14.49 5.55 -23.87
N PHE A 222 14.18 6.26 -24.95
CA PHE A 222 15.15 7.10 -25.69
C PHE A 222 14.56 8.48 -25.97
N THR A 223 15.45 9.46 -26.18
CA THR A 223 15.07 10.83 -26.57
C THR A 223 15.59 11.14 -27.97
N VAL A 224 14.69 11.62 -28.83
CA VAL A 224 15.03 12.20 -30.13
C VAL A 224 15.72 13.53 -29.89
N ASN A 225 17.01 13.60 -30.18
CA ASN A 225 17.78 14.82 -29.91
C ASN A 225 17.50 15.90 -30.95
N GLN A 226 17.57 15.54 -32.23
CA GLN A 226 17.30 16.39 -33.37
C GLN A 226 16.79 15.54 -34.53
N THR A 227 15.86 16.11 -35.28
CA THR A 227 15.40 15.59 -36.57
C THR A 227 16.02 16.40 -37.71
N ASN A 228 16.08 15.84 -38.92
CA ASN A 228 16.31 16.61 -40.13
C ASN A 228 15.26 16.19 -41.19
N PRO A 229 14.40 17.10 -41.65
CA PRO A 229 14.30 18.52 -41.26
C PRO A 229 13.99 18.69 -39.76
N GLY A 230 14.43 19.81 -39.15
CA GLY A 230 14.41 20.04 -37.69
C GLY A 230 13.07 19.94 -36.97
N VAL A 231 11.98 19.89 -37.72
CA VAL A 231 10.60 19.77 -37.25
C VAL A 231 10.04 18.35 -37.35
N GLY A 232 10.81 17.39 -37.90
CA GLY A 232 10.30 16.06 -38.24
C GLY A 232 9.30 16.09 -39.41
N PRO A 233 8.39 15.11 -39.52
CA PRO A 233 8.25 13.94 -38.65
C PRO A 233 9.24 12.82 -39.01
N VAL A 234 9.68 12.04 -38.03
CA VAL A 234 10.33 10.74 -38.26
C VAL A 234 9.47 9.60 -37.73
N SER A 235 9.68 8.41 -38.28
CA SER A 235 9.05 7.19 -37.81
C SER A 235 10.10 6.19 -37.34
N VAL A 236 9.86 5.63 -36.16
CA VAL A 236 10.78 4.72 -35.48
C VAL A 236 10.09 3.38 -35.22
N LYS A 237 10.78 2.28 -35.49
CA LYS A 237 10.38 0.95 -35.01
C LYS A 237 11.26 0.54 -33.84
N ILE A 238 10.65 0.02 -32.79
CA ILE A 238 11.35 -0.55 -31.63
C ILE A 238 11.10 -2.05 -31.52
N SER A 239 12.15 -2.80 -31.22
CA SER A 239 12.09 -4.25 -30.98
C SER A 239 12.88 -4.59 -29.71
N ALA A 240 12.25 -5.21 -28.72
CA ALA A 240 12.90 -5.63 -27.47
C ALA A 240 13.36 -7.09 -27.56
N LEU A 241 14.53 -7.38 -27.01
CA LEU A 241 15.26 -8.64 -27.20
C LEU A 241 15.93 -9.09 -25.90
N ASN A 242 16.11 -10.40 -25.77
CA ASN A 242 17.06 -11.01 -24.83
C ASN A 242 18.20 -11.67 -25.59
N THR A 243 19.41 -11.42 -25.10
CA THR A 243 20.66 -11.97 -25.62
C THR A 243 21.49 -12.62 -24.51
N ALA A 244 22.43 -13.48 -24.89
CA ALA A 244 23.38 -14.03 -23.93
C ALA A 244 24.47 -13.00 -23.59
N ALA A 245 25.20 -13.22 -22.48
CA ALA A 245 26.38 -12.42 -22.18
C ALA A 245 27.53 -12.79 -23.15
N GLU A 246 27.69 -11.99 -24.21
CA GLU A 246 28.62 -12.25 -25.31
C GLU A 246 29.64 -11.11 -25.44
N PRO A 247 30.60 -10.94 -24.50
CA PRO A 247 31.59 -9.87 -24.62
C PRO A 247 32.64 -10.17 -25.71
N GLY A 248 33.33 -9.12 -26.12
CA GLY A 248 34.41 -9.15 -27.10
C GLY A 248 33.88 -9.41 -28.52
N VAL A 249 34.65 -10.20 -29.29
CA VAL A 249 34.28 -10.63 -30.65
C VAL A 249 32.96 -11.38 -30.71
N ASN A 250 32.54 -12.00 -29.60
CA ASN A 250 31.27 -12.72 -29.55
C ASN A 250 30.07 -11.75 -29.64
N PHE A 251 30.24 -10.49 -29.26
CA PHE A 251 29.15 -9.52 -29.24
C PHE A 251 28.58 -9.31 -30.65
N VAL A 252 29.47 -9.04 -31.62
CA VAL A 252 29.10 -8.84 -33.03
C VAL A 252 28.62 -10.15 -33.66
N ASN A 253 29.35 -11.24 -33.43
CA ASN A 253 28.99 -12.56 -33.94
C ASN A 253 27.61 -13.05 -33.43
N GLY A 254 27.21 -12.61 -32.23
CA GLY A 254 25.97 -12.97 -31.56
C GLY A 254 24.82 -11.98 -31.73
N LEU A 255 24.94 -10.93 -32.58
CA LEU A 255 23.83 -9.97 -32.84
C LEU A 255 22.63 -10.60 -33.59
N THR A 256 22.66 -11.89 -33.87
CA THR A 256 21.59 -12.62 -34.55
C THR A 256 21.11 -13.78 -33.70
N GLY A 257 19.83 -14.13 -33.81
CA GLY A 257 19.25 -15.25 -33.05
C GLY A 257 18.82 -14.90 -31.63
N ASP A 258 18.82 -13.61 -31.27
CA ASP A 258 18.25 -13.11 -30.02
C ASP A 258 16.77 -13.48 -29.88
N THR A 259 16.33 -13.65 -28.64
CA THR A 259 14.93 -13.97 -28.33
C THR A 259 14.10 -12.71 -28.27
N ALA A 260 13.03 -12.62 -29.07
CA ALA A 260 12.12 -11.48 -29.02
C ALA A 260 11.32 -11.42 -27.72
N VAL A 261 11.19 -10.22 -27.16
CA VAL A 261 10.35 -9.92 -26.00
C VAL A 261 9.23 -8.99 -26.44
N THR A 262 7.98 -9.38 -26.16
CA THR A 262 6.81 -8.58 -26.53
C THR A 262 6.80 -7.24 -25.78
N ILE A 263 6.75 -6.14 -26.53
CA ILE A 263 6.46 -4.81 -25.97
C ILE A 263 4.94 -4.72 -25.73
N THR A 264 4.54 -4.31 -24.52
CA THR A 264 3.13 -4.28 -24.07
C THR A 264 2.54 -2.88 -24.09
N SER A 265 3.38 -1.85 -23.98
CA SER A 265 2.94 -0.46 -24.01
C SER A 265 4.06 0.44 -24.48
N VAL A 266 3.70 1.48 -25.24
CA VAL A 266 4.59 2.55 -25.66
C VAL A 266 3.89 3.88 -25.43
N SER A 267 4.61 4.85 -24.87
CA SER A 267 4.14 6.23 -24.68
C SER A 267 5.17 7.21 -25.21
N VAL A 268 4.68 8.34 -25.70
CA VAL A 268 5.53 9.47 -26.11
C VAL A 268 5.26 10.63 -25.16
N VAL A 269 6.28 11.05 -24.43
CA VAL A 269 6.25 12.32 -23.71
C VAL A 269 6.66 13.38 -24.70
N ASP A 270 5.65 14.05 -25.22
CA ASP A 270 5.80 15.01 -26.28
C ASP A 270 6.22 16.38 -25.71
N ASN A 271 7.34 16.90 -26.21
CA ASN A 271 7.86 18.20 -25.81
C ASN A 271 7.48 19.30 -26.84
N ILE A 272 6.31 19.17 -27.50
CA ILE A 272 5.67 19.98 -28.59
C ILE A 272 6.08 21.46 -28.68
N VAL A 273 6.42 22.13 -27.59
CA VAL A 273 6.47 23.60 -27.54
C VAL A 273 7.78 24.21 -28.08
N LYS A 274 8.84 23.43 -28.39
CA LYS A 274 10.14 24.02 -28.83
C LYS A 274 10.38 24.12 -30.34
N THR A 275 9.68 23.38 -31.20
CA THR A 275 10.05 23.28 -32.64
C THR A 275 8.95 23.63 -33.64
N GLY A 276 7.72 23.92 -33.20
CA GLY A 276 6.65 24.42 -34.09
C GLY A 276 6.01 23.37 -34.99
N ASN A 277 6.25 22.07 -34.78
CA ASN A 277 5.48 21.01 -35.41
C ASN A 277 4.12 20.84 -34.71
N THR A 278 3.10 21.56 -35.19
CA THR A 278 1.72 21.47 -34.70
C THR A 278 0.84 20.53 -35.52
N GLN A 279 1.40 19.90 -36.56
CA GLN A 279 0.65 19.13 -37.55
C GLN A 279 0.74 17.63 -37.36
N PHE A 280 1.80 17.15 -36.70
CA PHE A 280 2.01 15.73 -36.43
C PHE A 280 2.00 15.48 -34.93
N LEU A 281 0.95 14.83 -34.46
CA LEU A 281 0.92 14.23 -33.12
C LEU A 281 1.51 12.83 -33.22
N PRO A 282 2.44 12.44 -32.33
CA PRO A 282 2.97 11.09 -32.33
C PRO A 282 1.86 10.04 -32.25
N THR A 283 1.89 9.09 -33.18
CA THR A 283 0.99 7.93 -33.18
C THR A 283 1.79 6.67 -32.93
N VAL A 284 1.22 5.78 -32.15
CA VAL A 284 1.86 4.57 -31.69
C VAL A 284 1.04 3.38 -32.22
N THR A 285 1.70 2.47 -32.92
CA THR A 285 1.07 1.29 -33.55
C THR A 285 1.76 0.01 -33.07
N ASP A 286 0.98 -0.91 -32.53
CA ASP A 286 1.39 -2.31 -32.34
C ASP A 286 1.32 -3.03 -33.68
N ASN A 287 2.44 -3.63 -34.11
CA ASN A 287 2.52 -4.33 -35.39
C ASN A 287 1.99 -5.78 -35.31
N GLY A 288 1.67 -6.29 -34.11
CA GLY A 288 1.17 -7.64 -33.88
C GLY A 288 2.25 -8.73 -33.92
N ASP A 289 3.52 -8.35 -34.09
CA ASP A 289 4.69 -9.25 -34.11
C ASP A 289 5.62 -9.05 -32.89
N GLY A 290 5.16 -8.29 -31.89
CA GLY A 290 5.93 -7.92 -30.69
C GLY A 290 6.74 -6.63 -30.86
N THR A 291 6.78 -6.04 -32.06
CA THR A 291 7.40 -4.73 -32.34
C THR A 291 6.36 -3.62 -32.40
N TRP A 292 6.81 -2.40 -32.16
CA TRP A 292 5.95 -1.21 -32.21
C TRP A 292 6.54 -0.14 -33.11
N THR A 293 5.68 0.55 -33.85
CA THR A 293 6.05 1.68 -34.72
C THR A 293 5.47 2.97 -34.17
N ILE A 294 6.33 3.97 -33.98
CA ILE A 294 5.98 5.32 -33.54
C ILE A 294 6.19 6.25 -34.72
N LYS A 295 5.14 6.92 -35.19
CA LYS A 295 5.18 7.86 -36.31
C LYS A 295 4.93 9.27 -35.82
N GLY A 296 5.53 10.26 -36.48
CA GLY A 296 5.27 11.66 -36.15
C GLY A 296 6.24 12.26 -35.13
N LEU A 297 7.34 11.56 -34.81
CA LEU A 297 8.31 12.02 -33.81
C LEU A 297 9.04 13.27 -34.29
N SER A 298 9.32 14.17 -33.35
CA SER A 298 10.00 15.44 -33.54
C SER A 298 11.17 15.60 -32.57
N THR A 299 12.00 16.60 -32.86
CA THR A 299 13.10 17.03 -31.98
C THR A 299 12.61 17.27 -30.55
N GLY A 300 13.18 16.54 -29.59
CA GLY A 300 12.87 16.64 -28.17
C GLY A 300 11.94 15.55 -27.63
N ASP A 301 11.27 14.76 -28.49
CA ASP A 301 10.34 13.74 -28.04
C ASP A 301 11.04 12.62 -27.29
N LYS A 302 10.44 12.18 -26.18
CA LYS A 302 10.90 11.01 -25.42
C LYS A 302 9.95 9.84 -25.65
N VAL A 303 10.46 8.76 -26.20
CA VAL A 303 9.72 7.50 -26.39
C VAL A 303 10.06 6.56 -25.25
N GLN A 304 9.04 6.02 -24.59
CA GLN A 304 9.17 5.09 -23.47
C GLN A 304 8.36 3.83 -23.74
N TRP A 305 8.84 2.68 -23.29
CA TRP A 305 8.14 1.41 -23.45
C TRP A 305 8.27 0.49 -22.24
N THR A 306 7.33 -0.45 -22.16
CA THR A 306 7.33 -1.57 -21.20
C THR A 306 7.13 -2.88 -21.97
N THR A 307 7.69 -3.96 -21.43
CA THR A 307 7.70 -5.30 -22.03
C THR A 307 6.97 -6.31 -21.13
N SER A 308 6.54 -7.44 -21.72
CA SER A 308 5.81 -8.51 -21.03
C SER A 308 6.65 -9.31 -20.02
N GLY A 309 7.97 -9.14 -20.07
CA GLY A 309 8.97 -9.75 -19.20
C GLY A 309 10.17 -8.82 -19.11
N THR A 310 11.34 -9.35 -18.76
CA THR A 310 12.57 -8.56 -18.85
C THR A 310 13.20 -8.66 -20.23
N HIS A 311 13.81 -7.59 -20.71
CA HIS A 311 14.68 -7.55 -21.88
C HIS A 311 16.03 -6.94 -21.49
N ASP A 312 17.07 -7.25 -22.27
CA ASP A 312 18.44 -6.78 -22.05
C ASP A 312 19.05 -6.12 -23.29
N ARG A 313 18.30 -6.07 -24.40
CA ARG A 313 18.68 -5.42 -25.64
C ARG A 313 17.46 -4.80 -26.32
N VAL A 314 17.66 -3.66 -26.99
CA VAL A 314 16.66 -3.06 -27.87
C VAL A 314 17.28 -2.70 -29.21
N LEU A 315 16.52 -2.91 -30.28
CA LEU A 315 16.79 -2.38 -31.61
C LEU A 315 15.89 -1.17 -31.88
N ILE A 316 16.50 -0.04 -32.22
CA ILE A 316 15.80 1.18 -32.63
C ILE A 316 16.12 1.46 -34.10
N GLU A 317 15.10 1.50 -34.95
CA GLU A 317 15.26 1.63 -36.40
C GLU A 317 14.52 2.87 -36.92
N ASN A 318 15.14 3.61 -37.84
CA ASN A 318 14.43 4.62 -38.62
C ASN A 318 13.68 3.92 -39.76
N VAL A 319 12.36 3.96 -39.69
CA VAL A 319 11.46 3.33 -40.69
C VAL A 319 10.66 4.37 -41.48
N SER A 320 11.13 5.62 -41.52
CA SER A 320 10.43 6.72 -42.21
C SER A 320 10.22 6.47 -43.71
N ASN A 321 11.02 5.60 -44.35
CA ASN A 321 10.85 5.20 -45.76
C ASN A 321 9.85 4.03 -45.97
N ALA A 322 9.31 3.47 -44.88
CA ALA A 322 8.46 2.29 -44.89
C ALA A 322 7.22 2.45 -43.99
N ASP A 323 6.94 3.68 -43.55
CA ASP A 323 5.85 3.99 -42.63
C ASP A 323 4.53 4.36 -43.33
N GLY A 324 4.55 4.55 -44.65
CA GLY A 324 3.40 4.98 -45.44
C GLY A 324 2.99 6.44 -45.24
N VAL A 325 3.86 7.27 -44.64
CA VAL A 325 3.67 8.71 -44.50
C VAL A 325 4.30 9.40 -45.70
N SER A 326 3.53 10.22 -46.42
CA SER A 326 4.05 10.90 -47.60
C SER A 326 4.94 12.09 -47.19
N GLY A 327 6.17 12.14 -47.69
CA GLY A 327 7.05 13.31 -47.59
C GLY A 327 8.06 13.30 -46.45
N ASN A 328 8.19 12.18 -45.71
CA ASN A 328 9.23 11.98 -44.70
C ASN A 328 10.18 10.81 -45.00
N ASP A 329 10.11 10.20 -46.20
CA ASP A 329 10.92 9.02 -46.58
C ASP A 329 12.45 9.23 -46.50
N ASN A 330 12.91 10.48 -46.39
CA ASN A 330 14.31 10.86 -46.26
C ASN A 330 14.63 11.54 -44.93
N ASN A 331 13.70 11.58 -43.99
CA ASN A 331 13.88 12.25 -42.71
C ASN A 331 14.77 11.41 -41.78
N THR A 332 15.67 12.09 -41.10
CA THR A 332 16.69 11.48 -40.23
C THR A 332 16.54 11.98 -38.80
N PHE A 333 17.09 11.24 -37.84
CA PHE A 333 17.15 11.68 -36.45
C PHE A 333 18.37 11.16 -35.73
N ASP A 334 18.78 11.80 -34.64
CA ASP A 334 19.79 11.28 -33.73
C ASP A 334 19.20 11.03 -32.33
N ILE A 335 19.87 10.17 -31.56
CA ILE A 335 19.47 9.83 -30.19
C ILE A 335 20.42 10.55 -29.24
N GLY A 336 19.88 11.37 -28.32
CA GLY A 336 20.68 12.14 -27.35
C GLY A 336 20.49 11.74 -25.90
N GLY A 337 19.66 10.72 -25.65
CA GLY A 337 19.48 10.19 -24.32
C GLY A 337 18.90 8.78 -24.37
N PHE A 338 19.31 7.96 -23.42
CA PHE A 338 18.76 6.64 -23.18
C PHE A 338 18.64 6.42 -21.68
N SER A 339 17.57 5.75 -21.26
CA SER A 339 17.34 5.46 -19.84
C SER A 339 16.70 4.09 -19.65
N LEU A 340 17.11 3.39 -18.60
CA LEU A 340 16.43 2.19 -18.12
C LEU A 340 15.54 2.58 -16.94
N SER A 341 14.30 2.11 -16.93
CA SER A 341 13.41 2.32 -15.80
C SER A 341 13.02 0.99 -15.18
N SER A 342 13.17 0.87 -13.86
CA SER A 342 12.50 -0.20 -13.11
C SER A 342 11.15 0.35 -12.65
N PRO A 343 10.02 -0.31 -12.95
CA PRO A 343 8.81 -0.04 -12.20
C PRO A 343 9.14 -0.20 -10.72
N ASN A 344 8.67 0.72 -9.89
CA ASN A 344 8.87 0.63 -8.45
C ASN A 344 7.97 -0.50 -7.93
N ALA A 345 8.40 -1.75 -8.10
CA ALA A 345 7.69 -2.95 -7.65
C ALA A 345 7.93 -3.23 -6.16
N ALA A 346 8.36 -2.23 -5.39
CA ALA A 346 8.38 -2.38 -3.95
C ALA A 346 6.93 -2.52 -3.49
N SER A 347 6.55 -3.65 -2.91
CA SER A 347 5.31 -3.74 -2.16
C SER A 347 5.66 -3.52 -0.70
N ALA A 348 5.15 -2.46 -0.07
CA ALA A 348 5.39 -2.22 1.35
C ALA A 348 4.31 -2.91 2.19
N VAL A 349 4.73 -3.73 3.17
CA VAL A 349 3.81 -4.27 4.17
C VAL A 349 3.46 -3.15 5.14
N VAL A 350 2.30 -2.52 4.94
CA VAL A 350 1.79 -1.48 5.85
C VAL A 350 0.98 -2.11 7.00
N GLY A 351 0.29 -3.22 6.75
CA GLY A 351 -0.66 -3.84 7.68
C GLY A 351 -0.08 -4.23 9.04
N THR A 352 1.17 -4.71 9.11
CA THR A 352 1.81 -5.12 10.38
C THR A 352 2.34 -3.95 11.21
N ALA A 353 2.44 -2.76 10.62
CA ALA A 353 2.91 -1.54 11.31
C ALA A 353 1.76 -0.66 11.82
N VAL A 354 0.51 -1.03 11.49
CA VAL A 354 -0.69 -0.31 11.92
C VAL A 354 -1.36 -1.10 13.03
N HIS A 355 -1.43 -0.48 14.21
CA HIS A 355 -2.16 -1.04 15.34
C HIS A 355 -3.55 -0.41 15.40
N PHE A 356 -4.53 -1.26 15.68
CA PHE A 356 -5.93 -0.89 15.81
C PHE A 356 -6.42 -1.38 17.17
N GLU A 357 -7.36 -0.67 17.75
CA GLU A 357 -8.06 -1.09 18.96
C GLU A 357 -9.56 -1.15 18.68
N ASP A 358 -10.21 -2.07 19.36
CA ASP A 358 -11.67 -2.18 19.46
C ASP A 358 -12.09 -1.55 20.79
N ASP A 359 -13.09 -0.68 20.75
CA ASP A 359 -13.47 0.22 21.84
C ASP A 359 -14.64 -0.27 22.69
N GLY A 360 -15.32 -1.34 22.26
CA GLY A 360 -16.53 -1.80 22.95
C GLY A 360 -16.29 -2.57 24.26
N PRO A 361 -17.15 -2.38 25.29
CA PRO A 361 -17.07 -3.18 26.51
C PRO A 361 -17.49 -4.64 26.25
N LEU A 362 -16.80 -5.59 26.88
CA LEU A 362 -17.08 -7.02 26.78
C LEU A 362 -17.38 -7.63 28.16
N ASN A 363 -18.53 -8.29 28.33
CA ASN A 363 -18.82 -9.10 29.52
C ASN A 363 -17.70 -10.14 29.75
N ASN A 364 -17.21 -10.24 30.98
CA ASN A 364 -16.21 -11.23 31.35
C ASN A 364 -16.84 -12.37 32.18
N ALA A 365 -16.04 -13.35 32.58
CA ALA A 365 -16.50 -14.51 33.35
C ALA A 365 -16.58 -14.27 34.87
N ALA A 366 -16.39 -13.03 35.33
CA ALA A 366 -16.49 -12.71 36.74
C ALA A 366 -17.94 -12.76 37.21
N THR A 367 -18.10 -13.07 38.49
CA THR A 367 -19.39 -13.04 39.18
C THR A 367 -19.23 -12.21 40.45
N VAL A 368 -20.25 -11.46 40.80
CA VAL A 368 -20.36 -10.76 42.09
C VAL A 368 -21.65 -11.18 42.74
N ASN A 369 -21.59 -11.40 44.06
CA ASN A 369 -22.70 -11.92 44.84
C ASN A 369 -22.82 -11.08 46.12
N VAL A 370 -24.05 -10.90 46.58
CA VAL A 370 -24.38 -10.43 47.92
C VAL A 370 -25.35 -11.42 48.54
N ASN A 371 -25.46 -11.40 49.87
CA ASN A 371 -26.31 -12.29 50.63
C ASN A 371 -27.27 -11.46 51.46
N VAL A 372 -28.51 -11.94 51.54
CA VAL A 372 -29.51 -11.46 52.47
C VAL A 372 -30.20 -12.67 53.07
N ASP A 373 -30.66 -12.52 54.30
CA ASP A 373 -31.26 -13.61 55.04
C ASP A 373 -32.75 -13.32 55.29
N GLU A 374 -33.54 -14.38 55.18
CA GLU A 374 -35.00 -14.33 55.15
C GLU A 374 -35.58 -14.32 56.57
N ASP A 375 -34.91 -14.97 57.52
CA ASP A 375 -35.28 -15.09 58.92
C ASP A 375 -35.07 -13.81 59.73
N GLU A 376 -34.37 -12.82 59.18
CA GLU A 376 -34.32 -11.44 59.69
C GLU A 376 -35.57 -10.63 59.36
N LEU A 377 -36.49 -11.15 58.52
CA LEU A 377 -37.78 -10.49 58.25
C LEU A 377 -38.71 -10.55 59.47
N THR A 378 -38.90 -9.40 60.11
CA THR A 378 -39.77 -9.30 61.29
C THR A 378 -41.25 -9.54 60.93
N GLY A 379 -41.80 -10.65 61.44
CA GLY A 379 -43.24 -10.97 61.37
C GLY A 379 -43.72 -11.50 60.02
N LEU A 380 -42.81 -11.71 59.07
CA LEU A 380 -43.10 -12.28 57.75
C LEU A 380 -42.38 -13.63 57.53
N SER A 381 -41.22 -13.85 58.15
CA SER A 381 -40.59 -15.17 58.24
C SER A 381 -40.95 -15.89 59.54
N THR A 382 -40.90 -17.22 59.51
CA THR A 382 -41.00 -18.10 60.68
C THR A 382 -39.66 -18.72 61.10
N GLY A 383 -38.56 -18.33 60.45
CA GLY A 383 -37.20 -18.78 60.76
C GLY A 383 -36.65 -18.21 62.07
N ILE A 384 -35.48 -18.70 62.48
CA ILE A 384 -34.78 -18.27 63.70
C ILE A 384 -33.45 -17.63 63.31
N THR A 385 -33.32 -16.32 63.54
CA THR A 385 -32.08 -15.57 63.31
C THR A 385 -30.85 -16.29 63.86
N ASP A 386 -29.86 -16.55 63.01
CA ASP A 386 -28.64 -17.25 63.37
C ASP A 386 -27.58 -16.33 64.05
N ASN A 387 -27.80 -15.01 63.97
CA ASN A 387 -26.94 -13.93 64.46
C ASN A 387 -25.57 -13.81 63.77
N ASP A 388 -25.49 -14.12 62.47
CA ASP A 388 -24.26 -13.99 61.67
C ASP A 388 -23.96 -12.54 61.19
N ALA A 389 -24.87 -11.61 61.45
CA ALA A 389 -24.87 -10.19 61.05
C ALA A 389 -25.21 -9.90 59.57
N THR A 390 -25.59 -10.92 58.81
CA THR A 390 -26.32 -10.76 57.56
C THR A 390 -27.73 -10.24 57.87
N THR A 391 -28.33 -9.53 56.92
CA THR A 391 -29.63 -8.87 57.14
C THR A 391 -30.49 -9.03 55.90
N THR A 392 -31.71 -8.50 55.93
CA THR A 392 -32.57 -8.42 54.75
C THR A 392 -32.08 -7.41 53.69
N VAL A 393 -30.92 -6.77 53.89
CA VAL A 393 -30.37 -5.72 53.03
C VAL A 393 -28.91 -6.01 52.70
N ALA A 394 -28.56 -5.89 51.42
CA ALA A 394 -27.17 -5.95 50.96
C ALA A 394 -26.97 -5.10 49.69
N ALA A 395 -25.73 -4.71 49.38
CA ALA A 395 -25.47 -3.80 48.26
C ALA A 395 -24.27 -4.23 47.41
N PHE A 396 -24.41 -4.03 46.10
CA PHE A 396 -23.31 -4.04 45.15
C PHE A 396 -22.78 -2.61 44.97
N THR A 397 -21.46 -2.43 44.97
CA THR A 397 -20.85 -1.17 44.55
C THR A 397 -20.82 -1.08 43.03
N GLY A 398 -20.91 0.12 42.48
CA GLY A 398 -20.77 0.38 41.04
C GLY A 398 -19.43 -0.14 40.51
N ALA A 399 -18.36 -0.06 41.32
CA ALA A 399 -17.07 -0.67 40.99
C ALA A 399 -17.11 -2.20 40.86
N GLN A 400 -17.88 -2.91 41.71
CA GLN A 400 -18.06 -4.36 41.61
C GLN A 400 -18.81 -4.74 40.33
N ILE A 401 -19.86 -4.00 39.98
CA ILE A 401 -20.64 -4.24 38.77
C ILE A 401 -19.82 -3.88 37.52
N ALA A 402 -19.09 -2.76 37.54
CA ALA A 402 -18.17 -2.39 36.46
C ALA A 402 -17.04 -3.43 36.25
N GLY A 403 -16.64 -4.15 37.31
CA GLY A 403 -15.69 -5.26 37.22
C GLY A 403 -16.20 -6.50 36.46
N LEU A 404 -17.50 -6.60 36.19
CA LEU A 404 -18.10 -7.68 35.38
C LEU A 404 -17.85 -7.51 33.88
N VAL A 405 -17.32 -6.35 33.47
CA VAL A 405 -17.00 -6.06 32.08
C VAL A 405 -15.53 -5.69 31.93
N ASN A 406 -14.95 -6.08 30.81
CA ASN A 406 -13.69 -5.53 30.34
C ASN A 406 -13.99 -4.21 29.64
N ALA A 407 -13.56 -3.10 30.23
CA ALA A 407 -13.71 -1.77 29.63
C ALA A 407 -12.96 -1.67 28.29
N GLY A 408 -13.52 -0.87 27.38
CA GLY A 408 -12.82 -0.33 26.22
C GLY A 408 -11.73 0.67 26.62
N ALA A 409 -10.93 1.09 25.65
CA ALA A 409 -9.81 2.01 25.89
C ALA A 409 -10.22 3.50 25.94
N ASP A 410 -11.45 3.84 25.60
CA ASP A 410 -11.91 5.20 25.29
C ASP A 410 -12.60 5.90 26.47
N GLN A 411 -13.43 5.20 27.26
CA GLN A 411 -14.15 5.73 28.42
C GLN A 411 -14.37 4.68 29.52
N PRO A 412 -14.55 5.12 30.79
CA PRO A 412 -14.97 4.22 31.86
C PRO A 412 -16.34 3.60 31.58
N VAL A 413 -16.50 2.33 31.97
CA VAL A 413 -17.77 1.61 31.91
C VAL A 413 -18.84 2.34 32.72
N THR A 414 -20.05 2.41 32.16
CA THR A 414 -21.27 2.76 32.89
C THR A 414 -22.26 1.60 32.92
N VAL A 415 -22.93 1.40 34.06
CA VAL A 415 -23.89 0.31 34.26
C VAL A 415 -25.31 0.83 34.57
N SER A 416 -26.34 0.12 34.14
CA SER A 416 -27.74 0.45 34.48
C SER A 416 -28.60 -0.81 34.51
N LEU A 417 -29.77 -0.74 35.14
CA LEU A 417 -30.72 -1.85 35.13
C LEU A 417 -31.34 -2.01 33.72
N ASN A 418 -31.43 -3.26 33.25
CA ASN A 418 -31.87 -3.59 31.90
C ASN A 418 -33.41 -3.57 31.82
N PRO A 419 -34.04 -2.73 30.97
CA PRO A 419 -35.50 -2.69 30.84
C PRO A 419 -36.11 -3.98 30.29
N LEU A 420 -35.32 -4.86 29.65
CA LEU A 420 -35.80 -6.12 29.09
C LEU A 420 -36.14 -7.18 30.15
N ILE A 421 -35.79 -6.95 31.41
CA ILE A 421 -36.15 -7.87 32.49
C ILE A 421 -37.59 -7.69 32.98
N ASP A 422 -38.30 -6.67 32.51
CA ASP A 422 -39.68 -6.41 32.95
C ASP A 422 -40.59 -7.61 32.68
N ASN A 423 -41.38 -7.99 33.70
CA ASN A 423 -42.29 -9.13 33.69
C ASN A 423 -41.60 -10.48 33.38
N VAL A 424 -40.29 -10.59 33.58
CA VAL A 424 -39.55 -11.86 33.51
C VAL A 424 -39.64 -12.58 34.85
N ASP A 425 -39.89 -13.89 34.81
CA ASP A 425 -39.93 -14.76 35.98
C ASP A 425 -38.53 -14.93 36.58
N THR A 426 -38.41 -14.67 37.88
CA THR A 426 -37.16 -14.84 38.63
C THR A 426 -36.82 -16.32 38.90
N GLY A 427 -37.81 -17.21 38.77
CA GLY A 427 -37.73 -18.61 39.20
C GLY A 427 -37.91 -18.80 40.71
N LEU A 428 -38.22 -17.73 41.45
CA LEU A 428 -38.52 -17.75 42.88
C LEU A 428 -40.04 -17.55 43.10
N ASP A 429 -40.56 -18.14 44.17
CA ASP A 429 -41.96 -17.98 44.58
C ASP A 429 -42.05 -17.30 45.96
N SER A 430 -43.17 -16.64 46.23
CA SER A 430 -43.51 -16.06 47.53
C SER A 430 -44.98 -16.31 47.87
N LYS A 431 -45.26 -17.06 48.93
CA LYS A 431 -46.61 -17.53 49.31
C LYS A 431 -47.29 -18.35 48.20
N GLY A 432 -46.52 -19.09 47.41
CA GLY A 432 -46.97 -19.95 46.32
C GLY A 432 -47.22 -19.23 45.00
N SER A 433 -46.87 -17.94 44.90
CA SER A 433 -46.98 -17.14 43.68
C SER A 433 -45.60 -16.77 43.15
N SER A 434 -45.39 -16.90 41.84
CA SER A 434 -44.11 -16.57 41.20
C SER A 434 -43.78 -15.08 41.31
N ILE A 435 -42.52 -14.82 41.60
CA ILE A 435 -41.97 -13.47 41.69
C ILE A 435 -41.50 -13.07 40.29
N LEU A 436 -42.14 -12.06 39.74
CA LEU A 436 -41.75 -11.45 38.47
C LEU A 436 -40.91 -10.20 38.74
N PHE A 437 -39.90 -9.95 37.92
CA PHE A 437 -39.26 -8.65 37.87
C PHE A 437 -40.27 -7.60 37.38
N ASP A 438 -40.28 -6.44 38.02
CA ASP A 438 -41.06 -5.25 37.65
C ASP A 438 -40.06 -4.10 37.49
N PHE A 439 -39.78 -3.75 36.24
CA PHE A 439 -38.83 -2.68 35.90
C PHE A 439 -39.52 -1.33 36.07
N VAL A 440 -39.04 -0.54 37.02
CA VAL A 440 -39.59 0.81 37.27
C VAL A 440 -38.83 1.84 36.42
N ASP A 441 -37.50 1.86 36.55
CA ASP A 441 -36.61 2.69 35.75
C ASP A 441 -35.16 2.17 35.81
N ALA A 442 -34.23 2.88 35.16
CA ALA A 442 -32.81 2.48 35.08
C ALA A 442 -32.09 2.39 36.45
N THR A 443 -32.71 2.90 37.51
CA THR A 443 -32.19 2.93 38.88
C THR A 443 -32.98 2.04 39.84
N HIS A 444 -34.11 1.47 39.41
CA HIS A 444 -35.05 0.76 40.28
C HIS A 444 -35.70 -0.44 39.59
N VAL A 445 -35.60 -1.61 40.22
CA VAL A 445 -36.37 -2.82 39.88
C VAL A 445 -37.00 -3.42 41.14
N ASN A 446 -38.23 -3.91 41.03
CA ASN A 446 -38.90 -4.69 42.06
C ASN A 446 -38.95 -6.18 41.69
N GLY A 447 -39.06 -7.06 42.70
CA GLY A 447 -39.61 -8.40 42.55
C GLY A 447 -41.03 -8.40 43.09
N VAL A 448 -42.03 -8.75 42.29
CA VAL A 448 -43.45 -8.68 42.64
C VAL A 448 -44.14 -10.04 42.53
N ALA A 449 -44.86 -10.44 43.57
CA ALA A 449 -45.69 -11.66 43.60
C ALA A 449 -47.11 -11.34 44.07
N ASP A 450 -48.12 -11.65 43.26
CA ASP A 450 -49.54 -11.38 43.53
C ASP A 450 -49.81 -9.92 43.97
N GLY A 451 -49.12 -8.97 43.31
CA GLY A 451 -49.22 -7.53 43.59
C GLY A 451 -48.48 -7.04 44.84
N ARG A 452 -47.75 -7.92 45.56
CA ARG A 452 -46.87 -7.54 46.69
C ARG A 452 -45.43 -7.40 46.21
N THR A 453 -44.75 -6.35 46.65
CA THR A 453 -43.29 -6.24 46.48
C THR A 453 -42.60 -7.17 47.47
N VAL A 454 -41.88 -8.15 46.94
CA VAL A 454 -41.12 -9.15 47.69
C VAL A 454 -39.68 -8.69 47.91
N PHE A 455 -39.08 -8.02 46.92
CA PHE A 455 -37.78 -7.36 47.07
C PHE A 455 -37.67 -6.12 46.19
N THR A 456 -36.66 -5.30 46.45
CA THR A 456 -36.28 -4.15 45.61
C THR A 456 -34.78 -4.16 45.34
N LEU A 457 -34.38 -3.74 44.15
CA LEU A 457 -32.99 -3.40 43.79
C LEU A 457 -32.95 -1.94 43.35
N VAL A 458 -32.32 -1.07 44.14
CA VAL A 458 -32.35 0.38 43.95
C VAL A 458 -30.96 0.99 43.99
N GLN A 459 -30.65 1.93 43.10
CA GLN A 459 -29.47 2.78 43.23
C GLN A 459 -29.67 3.74 44.42
N THR A 460 -28.91 3.53 45.48
CA THR A 460 -29.05 4.23 46.77
C THR A 460 -27.94 5.24 47.05
N ALA A 461 -26.84 5.20 46.31
CA ALA A 461 -25.73 6.14 46.41
C ALA A 461 -25.12 6.40 45.03
N GLY A 462 -24.41 7.53 44.92
CA GLY A 462 -23.73 8.06 43.74
C GLY A 462 -23.46 9.55 43.95
N ALA A 463 -22.20 9.96 44.07
CA ALA A 463 -21.83 11.32 44.45
C ALA A 463 -21.76 12.28 43.25
N ASP A 464 -21.52 11.74 42.06
CA ASP A 464 -21.28 12.50 40.83
C ASP A 464 -22.55 12.79 40.01
N THR A 465 -23.73 12.33 40.49
CA THR A 465 -25.04 12.45 39.83
C THR A 465 -25.12 11.79 38.45
N LYS A 466 -24.17 10.93 38.09
CA LYS A 466 -24.13 10.19 36.84
C LYS A 466 -24.44 8.72 37.13
N LEU A 467 -25.54 8.20 36.59
CA LEU A 467 -25.87 6.78 36.72
C LEU A 467 -24.79 5.91 36.07
N GLY A 468 -24.41 4.87 36.80
CA GLY A 468 -23.61 3.75 36.35
C GLY A 468 -22.12 3.86 36.64
N THR A 469 -21.69 4.84 37.42
CA THR A 469 -20.27 5.06 37.73
C THR A 469 -19.80 4.23 38.91
N ALA A 470 -18.48 4.17 39.11
CA ALA A 470 -17.86 3.30 40.11
C ALA A 470 -18.23 3.67 41.56
N ASP A 471 -18.69 4.89 41.82
CA ASP A 471 -19.11 5.40 43.12
C ASP A 471 -20.58 5.10 43.47
N ASP A 472 -21.33 4.50 42.55
CA ASP A 472 -22.70 4.10 42.80
C ASP A 472 -22.81 2.94 43.82
N ALA A 473 -23.99 2.80 44.44
CA ALA A 473 -24.34 1.61 45.20
C ALA A 473 -25.76 1.14 44.88
N PHE A 474 -25.90 -0.11 44.44
CA PHE A 474 -27.17 -0.77 44.16
C PHE A 474 -27.54 -1.67 45.34
N THR A 475 -28.55 -1.27 46.10
CA THR A 475 -28.99 -1.95 47.32
C THR A 475 -30.16 -2.87 47.00
N PHE A 476 -29.97 -4.15 47.30
CA PHE A 476 -31.02 -5.15 47.39
C PHE A 476 -31.67 -5.09 48.78
N THR A 477 -32.99 -5.14 48.83
CA THR A 477 -33.75 -5.24 50.08
C THR A 477 -34.84 -6.29 49.93
N LEU A 478 -34.78 -7.32 50.77
CA LEU A 478 -35.83 -8.32 50.92
C LEU A 478 -36.93 -7.75 51.82
N LEU A 479 -38.17 -7.87 51.38
CA LEU A 479 -39.37 -7.27 52.00
C LEU A 479 -40.44 -8.30 52.35
N ASP A 480 -40.41 -9.49 51.77
CA ASP A 480 -41.36 -10.57 52.02
C ASP A 480 -40.67 -11.94 51.88
N GLN A 481 -41.25 -12.99 52.46
CA GLN A 481 -40.64 -14.33 52.46
C GLN A 481 -40.47 -14.91 51.05
N ILE A 482 -39.39 -15.66 50.86
CA ILE A 482 -39.14 -16.51 49.70
C ILE A 482 -39.51 -17.95 50.06
N ASP A 483 -40.26 -18.60 49.18
CA ASP A 483 -40.65 -19.99 49.41
C ASP A 483 -39.42 -20.90 49.25
N HIS A 484 -39.18 -21.73 50.26
CA HIS A 484 -38.18 -22.79 50.23
C HIS A 484 -38.86 -24.14 50.50
N THR A 485 -38.31 -25.23 49.94
CA THR A 485 -38.88 -26.56 50.16
C THR A 485 -38.73 -26.96 51.63
N PRO A 486 -39.79 -27.41 52.32
CA PRO A 486 -39.65 -27.91 53.69
C PRO A 486 -38.72 -29.12 53.71
N LEU A 487 -37.59 -29.03 54.42
CA LEU A 487 -36.76 -30.21 54.69
C LEU A 487 -37.59 -31.23 55.48
N ALA A 488 -37.72 -32.44 54.93
CA ALA A 488 -38.37 -33.54 55.60
C ALA A 488 -37.64 -33.86 56.91
N THR A 489 -38.20 -33.43 58.04
CA THR A 489 -37.81 -33.81 59.41
C THR A 489 -36.32 -33.70 59.74
N GLY A 490 -35.91 -32.52 60.23
CA GLY A 490 -34.68 -32.36 61.02
C GLY A 490 -33.41 -31.99 60.25
N GLY A 491 -33.51 -31.52 59.01
CA GLY A 491 -32.43 -30.77 58.36
C GLY A 491 -32.50 -29.30 58.75
N GLY A 492 -31.35 -28.66 58.99
CA GLY A 492 -31.28 -27.24 59.33
C GLY A 492 -31.66 -26.34 58.15
N ASP A 493 -32.17 -25.17 58.50
CA ASP A 493 -32.63 -24.00 57.72
C ASP A 493 -31.50 -23.24 56.98
N ALA A 494 -30.45 -23.95 56.57
CA ALA A 494 -29.27 -23.36 55.92
C ALA A 494 -29.36 -23.37 54.37
N GLU A 495 -30.57 -23.36 53.81
CA GLU A 495 -30.74 -23.37 52.36
C GLU A 495 -30.35 -22.04 51.70
N THR A 496 -29.34 -22.08 50.85
CA THR A 496 -29.02 -20.96 49.96
C THR A 496 -29.81 -21.07 48.67
N ILE A 497 -30.64 -20.07 48.38
CA ILE A 497 -31.35 -19.93 47.10
C ILE A 497 -30.69 -18.82 46.29
N ALA A 498 -30.38 -19.09 45.02
CA ALA A 498 -29.72 -18.13 44.14
C ALA A 498 -30.74 -17.37 43.27
N LEU A 499 -30.71 -16.05 43.32
CA LEU A 499 -31.34 -15.18 42.34
C LEU A 499 -30.29 -14.71 41.33
N SER A 500 -30.46 -15.05 40.05
CA SER A 500 -29.61 -14.52 38.98
C SER A 500 -30.18 -13.20 38.48
N LEU A 501 -29.35 -12.17 38.45
CA LEU A 501 -29.64 -10.90 37.78
C LEU A 501 -29.01 -10.83 36.38
N ALA A 502 -28.27 -11.87 35.97
CA ALA A 502 -27.73 -11.96 34.62
C ALA A 502 -28.86 -12.34 33.64
N SER A 503 -29.17 -11.44 32.72
CA SER A 503 -30.10 -11.65 31.59
C SER A 503 -29.36 -11.65 30.26
#